data_AF-A0A6C0DU55-F1
#
_entry.id   AF-A0A6C0DU55-F1
#
_cell.length_a   1.000
_cell.length_b   1.000
_cell.length_c   1.000
_cell.angle_alpha   90.00
_cell.angle_beta   90.00
_cell.angle_gamma   90.00
#
_symmetry.space_group_name_H-M   'P 1'
#
loop_
_entity.id
_entity.type
_entity.pdbx_description
1 polymer ?
#
loop_
_entity_poly.entity_id
_entity_poly.type
_entity_poly.pdbx_seq_one_letter_code
_entity_poly.pdbx_strand_id
1 'polypeptide(L)'
;MRHTHKKRKGLNKTRKQQFLFNPDDPKKSFDVYINKNPKDTIPIRYKTVDDVKDTIIKLERLYKAKKYPHKRIWQVGMIMKVRLEVLKNKKPQEYKLSKKYFKFLSARTHLSENDRYKLTFHSD
;
A
#
# COMPACT_ATOMS: atom_id res chain seq x y z
N MET A 1 -35.19 22.93 42.84
CA MET A 1 -34.59 21.81 42.07
C MET A 1 -33.55 22.39 41.10
N ARG A 2 -32.26 22.06 41.25
CA ARG A 2 -31.17 22.56 40.38
C ARG A 2 -30.79 21.46 39.38
N HIS A 3 -31.05 21.67 38.09
CA HIS A 3 -30.60 20.75 37.05
C HIS A 3 -29.11 20.98 36.74
N THR A 4 -28.27 20.01 37.10
CA THR A 4 -26.85 19.98 36.72
C THR A 4 -26.72 19.59 35.25
N HIS A 5 -26.20 20.49 34.40
CA HIS A 5 -25.82 20.13 33.03
C HIS A 5 -24.44 19.45 33.01
N LYS A 6 -24.45 18.12 32.80
CA LYS A 6 -23.27 17.28 32.61
C LYS A 6 -22.61 17.63 31.27
N LYS A 7 -21.46 18.32 31.28
CA LYS A 7 -20.65 18.58 30.07
C LYS A 7 -20.25 17.25 29.42
N ARG A 8 -20.73 17.01 28.20
CA ARG A 8 -20.29 15.88 27.35
C ARG A 8 -18.84 16.14 26.90
N LYS A 9 -17.93 15.21 27.22
CA LYS A 9 -16.54 15.21 26.72
C LYS A 9 -16.57 15.17 25.19
N GLY A 10 -15.97 16.16 24.55
CA GLY A 10 -15.94 16.29 23.09
C GLY A 10 -15.20 15.12 22.44
N LEU A 11 -15.83 14.49 21.45
CA LEU A 11 -15.13 13.61 20.52
C LEU A 11 -14.11 14.44 19.74
N ASN A 12 -12.83 14.04 19.79
CA ASN A 12 -11.80 14.59 18.93
C ASN A 12 -12.16 14.33 17.46
N LYS A 13 -12.76 15.33 16.78
CA LYS A 13 -12.92 15.32 15.33
C LYS A 13 -11.53 15.32 14.71
N THR A 14 -11.13 14.21 14.08
CA THR A 14 -10.02 14.20 13.14
C THR A 14 -10.25 15.30 12.11
N ARG A 15 -9.36 16.31 12.06
CA ARG A 15 -9.42 17.40 11.08
C ARG A 15 -9.49 16.78 9.68
N LYS A 16 -10.63 16.90 9.00
CA LYS A 16 -10.74 16.57 7.58
C LYS A 16 -9.79 17.50 6.84
N GLN A 17 -8.83 16.95 6.10
CA GLN A 17 -7.90 17.74 5.29
C GLN A 17 -8.68 18.27 4.08
N GLN A 18 -8.78 19.59 3.95
CA GLN A 18 -9.85 20.21 3.17
C GLN A 18 -9.52 20.49 1.69
N PHE A 19 -8.27 20.39 1.22
CA PHE A 19 -7.97 20.75 -0.18
C PHE A 19 -6.86 19.92 -0.81
N LEU A 20 -7.15 19.34 -1.98
CA LEU A 20 -6.21 18.58 -2.83
C LEU A 20 -5.17 19.52 -3.47
N PHE A 21 -5.55 20.77 -3.71
CA PHE A 21 -4.70 21.81 -4.30
C PHE A 21 -5.10 23.17 -3.71
N ASN A 22 -4.13 23.93 -3.21
CA ASN A 22 -4.28 25.30 -2.74
C ASN A 22 -3.50 26.22 -3.70
N PRO A 23 -4.19 27.06 -4.50
CA PRO A 23 -3.55 27.90 -5.51
C PRO A 23 -2.69 29.02 -4.91
N ASP A 24 -3.04 29.51 -3.71
CA ASP A 24 -2.35 30.63 -3.07
C ASP A 24 -1.06 30.20 -2.35
N ASP A 25 -1.02 28.94 -1.91
CA ASP A 25 0.15 28.36 -1.27
C ASP A 25 0.23 26.85 -1.58
N PRO A 26 0.98 26.47 -2.63
CA PRO A 26 1.13 25.09 -3.03
C PRO A 26 1.64 24.18 -1.91
N LYS A 27 2.40 24.71 -0.92
CA LYS A 27 2.92 23.93 0.21
C LYS A 27 1.84 23.54 1.23
N LYS A 28 0.68 24.21 1.22
CA LYS A 28 -0.50 23.85 2.01
C LYS A 28 -1.40 22.81 1.33
N SER A 29 -1.11 22.47 0.07
CA SER A 29 -1.85 21.43 -0.66
C SER A 29 -1.64 20.06 0.00
N PHE A 30 -2.70 19.26 0.07
CA PHE A 30 -2.59 17.89 0.55
C PHE A 30 -1.94 17.02 -0.53
N ASP A 31 -0.66 16.72 -0.37
CA ASP A 31 -0.01 15.74 -1.23
C ASP A 31 -0.38 14.32 -0.79
N VAL A 32 -1.27 13.72 -1.57
CA VAL A 32 -1.76 12.34 -1.43
C VAL A 32 -0.62 11.31 -1.41
N TYR A 33 0.55 11.65 -1.94
CA TYR A 33 1.69 10.75 -2.12
C TYR A 33 2.86 11.00 -1.17
N ILE A 34 2.79 12.03 -0.30
CA ILE A 34 3.81 12.24 0.73
C ILE A 34 3.41 11.49 2.01
N ASN A 35 3.67 10.19 2.05
CA ASN A 35 3.98 9.61 3.36
C ASN A 35 5.36 10.14 3.78
N LYS A 36 5.39 11.11 4.70
CA LYS A 36 6.61 11.82 5.14
C LYS A 36 7.58 10.95 5.94
N ASN A 37 7.20 9.73 6.32
CA ASN A 37 8.06 8.87 7.13
C ASN A 37 8.89 7.91 6.23
N PRO A 38 10.21 8.14 6.07
CA PRO A 38 11.05 7.28 5.24
C PRO A 38 11.12 5.82 5.73
N LYS A 39 10.77 5.56 7.00
CA LYS A 39 10.73 4.19 7.57
C LYS A 39 9.67 3.28 6.92
N ASP A 40 8.65 3.87 6.29
CA ASP A 40 7.58 3.12 5.61
C ASP A 40 7.91 2.78 4.16
N THR A 41 9.04 3.27 3.63
CA THR A 41 9.45 3.07 2.25
C THR A 41 10.08 1.68 2.07
N ILE A 42 9.51 0.89 1.17
CA ILE A 42 10.08 -0.38 0.74
C ILE A 42 10.65 -0.17 -0.67
N PRO A 43 11.98 -0.28 -0.87
CA PRO A 43 12.56 -0.10 -2.20
C PRO A 43 12.12 -1.25 -3.12
N ILE A 44 11.74 -0.90 -4.34
CA ILE A 44 11.25 -1.81 -5.38
C ILE A 44 12.30 -1.88 -6.49
N ARG A 45 12.84 -3.07 -6.76
CA ARG A 45 13.63 -3.32 -7.97
C ARG A 45 12.73 -4.03 -8.98
N TYR A 46 12.78 -3.62 -10.24
CA TYR A 46 11.96 -4.20 -11.31
C TYR A 46 12.66 -4.14 -12.67
N LYS A 47 14.00 -4.05 -12.68
CA LYS A 47 14.75 -3.92 -13.93
C LYS A 47 14.83 -5.24 -14.66
N THR A 48 14.94 -6.37 -13.96
CA THR A 48 14.96 -7.72 -14.53
C THR A 48 13.80 -8.56 -13.98
N VAL A 49 13.57 -9.74 -14.57
CA VAL A 49 12.61 -10.72 -14.02
C VAL A 49 13.01 -11.13 -12.61
N ASP A 50 14.31 -11.34 -12.37
CA ASP A 50 14.83 -11.73 -11.05
C ASP A 50 14.65 -10.61 -10.03
N ASP A 51 14.84 -9.35 -10.40
CA ASP A 51 14.54 -8.21 -9.53
C ASP A 51 13.08 -8.20 -9.07
N VAL A 52 12.15 -8.53 -9.98
CA VAL A 52 10.72 -8.62 -9.66
C VAL A 52 10.45 -9.79 -8.73
N LYS A 53 11.05 -10.97 -8.99
CA LYS A 53 10.95 -12.14 -8.10
C LYS A 53 11.48 -11.83 -6.70
N ASP A 54 12.67 -11.26 -6.61
CA ASP A 54 13.30 -10.85 -5.36
C ASP A 54 12.45 -9.84 -4.59
N THR A 55 11.89 -8.85 -5.30
CA THR A 55 11.00 -7.86 -4.70
C THR A 55 9.74 -8.53 -4.14
N ILE A 56 9.13 -9.46 -4.87
CA ILE A 56 7.97 -10.23 -4.40
C ILE A 56 8.32 -11.06 -3.15
N ILE A 57 9.43 -11.79 -3.18
CA ILE A 57 9.92 -12.59 -2.04
C ILE A 57 10.14 -11.68 -0.82
N LYS A 58 10.77 -10.53 -1.01
CA LYS A 58 10.98 -9.53 0.05
C LYS A 58 9.65 -9.05 0.63
N LEU A 59 8.68 -8.73 -0.21
CA LEU A 59 7.35 -8.29 0.24
C LEU A 59 6.62 -9.37 1.04
N GLU A 60 6.67 -10.62 0.59
CA GLU A 60 6.06 -11.73 1.33
C GLU A 60 6.77 -11.98 2.66
N ARG A 61 8.11 -11.95 2.71
CA ARG A 61 8.86 -12.07 3.97
C ARG A 61 8.48 -10.97 4.96
N LEU A 62 8.41 -9.72 4.48
CA LEU A 62 8.00 -8.57 5.30
C LEU A 62 6.57 -8.69 5.83
N TYR A 63 5.66 -9.22 5.00
CA TYR A 63 4.27 -9.47 5.40
C TYR A 63 4.17 -10.57 6.46
N LYS A 64 4.80 -11.72 6.22
CA LYS A 64 4.78 -12.88 7.14
C LYS A 64 5.45 -12.58 8.47
N ALA A 65 6.47 -11.73 8.47
CA ALA A 65 7.10 -11.21 9.70
C ALA A 65 6.26 -10.15 10.43
N LYS A 66 5.03 -9.86 9.98
CA LYS A 66 4.12 -8.83 10.53
C LYS A 66 4.73 -7.41 10.57
N LYS A 67 5.78 -7.15 9.79
CA LYS A 67 6.45 -5.84 9.75
C LYS A 67 5.63 -4.79 9.03
N TYR A 68 4.84 -5.19 8.03
CA TYR A 68 3.92 -4.32 7.32
C TYR A 68 2.55 -4.96 7.15
N PRO A 69 1.45 -4.19 7.26
CA PRO A 69 0.10 -4.70 7.04
C PRO A 69 -0.12 -5.05 5.57
N HIS A 70 -1.08 -5.96 5.31
CA HIS A 70 -1.43 -6.36 3.94
C HIS A 70 -1.73 -5.15 3.02
N LYS A 71 -2.40 -4.13 3.55
CA LYS A 71 -2.68 -2.87 2.82
C LYS A 71 -1.39 -2.24 2.24
N ARG A 72 -0.29 -2.22 3.00
CA ARG A 72 0.97 -1.63 2.55
C ARG A 72 1.62 -2.48 1.45
N ILE A 73 1.62 -3.80 1.63
CA ILE A 73 2.12 -4.74 0.63
C ILE A 73 1.32 -4.64 -0.67
N TRP A 74 -0.01 -4.52 -0.56
CA TRP A 74 -0.91 -4.32 -1.71
C TRP A 74 -0.60 -3.04 -2.48
N GLN A 75 -0.39 -1.91 -1.79
CA GLN A 75 0.01 -0.65 -2.42
C GLN A 75 1.33 -0.77 -3.19
N VAL A 76 2.33 -1.41 -2.60
CA VAL A 76 3.65 -1.59 -3.23
C VAL A 76 3.52 -2.51 -4.46
N GLY A 77 2.74 -3.58 -4.37
CA GLY A 77 2.42 -4.45 -5.50
C GLY A 77 1.69 -3.72 -6.63
N MET A 78 0.76 -2.83 -6.30
CA MET A 78 0.05 -1.99 -7.27
C MET A 78 1.01 -1.05 -8.02
N ILE A 79 1.89 -0.35 -7.29
CA ILE A 79 2.89 0.55 -7.90
C ILE A 79 3.83 -0.23 -8.83
N MET A 80 4.30 -1.40 -8.40
CA MET A 80 5.15 -2.26 -9.23
C MET A 80 4.44 -2.67 -10.53
N LYS A 81 3.17 -3.10 -10.46
CA LYS A 81 2.36 -3.46 -11.63
C LYS A 81 2.15 -2.26 -12.57
N VAL A 82 1.81 -1.09 -12.05
CA VAL A 82 1.56 0.11 -12.88
C VAL A 82 2.82 0.56 -13.61
N ARG A 83 3.97 0.56 -12.92
CA ARG A 83 5.26 0.89 -13.54
C ARG A 83 5.62 -0.07 -14.67
N LEU A 84 5.43 -1.38 -14.45
CA LEU A 84 5.69 -2.40 -15.46
C LEU A 84 4.65 -2.42 -16.58
N GLU A 85 3.42 -1.96 -16.33
CA GLU A 85 2.37 -1.84 -17.36
C GLU A 85 2.73 -0.82 -18.43
N VAL A 86 3.30 0.32 -18.04
CA VAL A 86 3.83 1.32 -18.98
C VAL A 86 4.92 0.71 -19.86
N LEU A 87 5.69 -0.23 -19.32
CA LEU A 87 6.80 -0.90 -20.00
C LEU A 87 6.42 -2.25 -20.61
N LYS A 88 5.14 -2.65 -20.62
CA LYS A 88 4.69 -4.02 -20.97
C LYS A 88 5.18 -4.50 -22.34
N ASN A 89 5.33 -3.60 -23.31
CA ASN A 89 5.80 -3.92 -24.66
C ASN A 89 7.30 -4.24 -24.67
N LYS A 90 8.09 -3.63 -23.77
CA LYS A 90 9.54 -3.84 -23.63
C LYS A 90 9.87 -4.92 -22.60
N LYS A 91 8.99 -5.12 -21.62
CA LYS A 91 9.17 -5.98 -20.43
C LYS A 91 7.95 -6.87 -20.18
N PRO A 92 7.57 -7.72 -21.14
CA PRO A 92 6.33 -8.49 -21.07
C PRO A 92 6.36 -9.53 -19.93
N GLN A 93 7.51 -10.15 -19.67
CA GLN A 93 7.65 -11.18 -18.65
C GLN A 93 7.55 -10.59 -17.23
N GLU A 94 8.24 -9.48 -16.98
CA GLU A 94 8.18 -8.76 -15.71
C GLU A 94 6.76 -8.24 -15.44
N TYR A 95 6.11 -7.69 -16.48
CA TYR A 95 4.71 -7.29 -16.37
C TYR A 95 3.80 -8.47 -16.05
N LYS A 96 3.94 -9.60 -16.73
CA LYS A 96 3.14 -10.81 -16.48
C LYS A 96 3.29 -11.28 -15.03
N LEU A 97 4.52 -11.33 -14.51
CA LEU A 97 4.80 -11.74 -13.14
C LEU A 97 4.21 -10.76 -12.11
N SER A 98 4.43 -9.46 -12.28
CA SER A 98 3.87 -8.44 -11.38
C SER A 98 2.34 -8.44 -11.39
N LYS A 99 1.71 -8.67 -12.54
CA LYS A 99 0.26 -8.82 -12.68
C LYS A 99 -0.26 -10.08 -12.00
N LYS A 100 0.46 -11.22 -12.10
CA LYS A 100 0.14 -12.47 -11.38
C LYS A 100 0.14 -12.23 -9.87
N TYR A 101 1.19 -11.56 -9.36
CA TYR A 101 1.29 -11.23 -7.95
C TYR A 101 0.21 -10.24 -7.49
N PHE A 102 -0.08 -9.21 -8.27
CA PHE A 102 -1.16 -8.27 -7.93
C PHE A 102 -2.53 -8.96 -7.83
N LYS A 103 -2.86 -9.88 -8.74
CA LYS A 103 -4.08 -10.70 -8.66
C LYS A 103 -4.12 -11.54 -7.39
N PHE A 104 -3.00 -12.17 -7.02
CA PHE A 104 -2.88 -12.90 -5.77
C PHE A 104 -3.17 -12.01 -4.54
N LEU A 105 -2.60 -10.80 -4.51
CA LEU A 105 -2.83 -9.85 -3.42
C LEU A 105 -4.30 -9.41 -3.32
N SER A 106 -4.98 -9.24 -4.46
CA SER A 106 -6.41 -8.94 -4.52
C SER A 106 -7.27 -10.13 -4.07
N ALA A 107 -6.93 -11.37 -4.43
CA ALA A 107 -7.62 -12.54 -3.87
C ALA A 107 -7.44 -12.59 -2.33
N ARG A 108 -6.21 -12.31 -1.85
CA ARG A 108 -5.89 -12.26 -0.43
C ARG A 108 -6.68 -11.19 0.33
N THR A 109 -7.09 -10.07 -0.29
CA THR A 109 -7.92 -9.06 0.40
C THR A 109 -9.29 -9.58 0.84
N HIS A 110 -9.82 -10.62 0.21
CA HIS A 110 -11.15 -11.15 0.55
C HIS A 110 -11.13 -12.20 1.67
N LEU A 111 -9.94 -12.64 2.10
CA LEU A 111 -9.79 -13.64 3.16
C LEU A 111 -9.78 -13.03 4.57
N SER A 112 -10.06 -13.86 5.58
CA SER A 112 -9.88 -13.51 7.00
C SER A 112 -8.41 -13.24 7.31
N GLU A 113 -8.12 -12.44 8.34
CA GLU A 113 -6.74 -12.07 8.67
C GLU A 113 -5.84 -13.30 8.90
N ASN A 114 -6.33 -14.30 9.64
CA ASN A 114 -5.58 -15.53 9.90
C ASN A 114 -5.27 -16.30 8.61
N ASP A 115 -6.22 -16.37 7.68
CA ASP A 115 -6.04 -17.10 6.43
C ASP A 115 -5.07 -16.39 5.48
N ARG A 116 -5.05 -15.04 5.50
CA ARG A 116 -4.07 -14.27 4.72
C ARG A 116 -2.64 -14.60 5.11
N TYR A 117 -2.36 -14.85 6.39
CA TYR A 117 -1.02 -15.24 6.86
C TYR A 117 -0.65 -16.68 6.53
N LYS A 118 -1.61 -17.55 6.16
CA LYS A 118 -1.32 -18.91 5.70
C LYS A 118 -1.04 -18.97 4.20
N LEU A 119 -1.70 -18.14 3.41
CA LEU A 119 -1.61 -18.15 1.95
C LEU A 119 -0.20 -17.76 1.43
N THR A 120 0.40 -18.58 0.57
CA THR A 120 1.73 -18.33 -0.04
C THR A 120 1.62 -18.10 -1.53
N PHE A 121 2.45 -17.17 -2.05
CA PHE A 121 2.57 -16.94 -3.48
C PHE A 121 3.63 -17.87 -4.08
N HIS A 122 3.27 -18.60 -5.14
CA HIS A 122 4.21 -19.43 -5.91
C HIS A 122 4.50 -18.76 -7.24
N SER A 123 5.78 -18.45 -7.48
CA SER A 123 6.25 -17.68 -8.64
C SER A 123 6.46 -18.51 -9.91
N ASP A 124 6.40 -19.83 -9.81
CA ASP A 124 6.65 -20.78 -10.90
C ASP A 124 5.68 -20.61 -12.09
#